data_AF-A0A351SBY8-F1
#
_entry.id   AF-A0A351SBY8-F1
#
_cell.length_a   1.000
_cell.length_b   1.000
_cell.length_c   1.000
_cell.angle_alpha   90.00
_cell.angle_beta   90.00
_cell.angle_gamma   90.00
#
_symmetry.space_group_name_H-M   'P 1'
#
loop_
_entity.id
_entity.type
_entity.pdbx_description
1 polymer ?
#
loop_
_entity_poly.entity_id
_entity_poly.type
_entity_poly.pdbx_seq_one_letter_code
_entity_poly.pdbx_strand_id
1 'polypeptide(L)'
;MAGKRGRPSAFRKEMVKQAEKLCALGATDQEMADFFDVDVRTFYRWKNANEDFCQALKVGKQAADERVERSLYMKAIGYEQDETKIFMPAGAEQPVYAPYRAKIAPDTTACIFWLKNRKPKDWRDKQEVEHSGELEPLKVVIGATRPASKAG
;
A
#
# COMPACT_ATOMS: atom_id res chain seq x y z
N MET A 1 32.89 -24.75 13.60
CA MET A 1 31.49 -24.53 13.18
C MET A 1 30.86 -23.50 14.11
N ALA A 2 30.84 -22.22 13.70
CA ALA A 2 30.26 -21.15 14.51
C ALA A 2 28.73 -21.27 14.52
N GLY A 3 28.14 -21.36 15.72
CA GLY A 3 26.69 -21.45 15.88
C GLY A 3 26.00 -20.25 15.24
N LYS A 4 25.08 -20.53 14.30
CA LYS A 4 24.16 -19.54 13.75
C LYS A 4 23.35 -18.95 14.90
N ARG A 5 23.73 -17.76 15.36
CA ARG A 5 22.94 -16.88 16.24
C ARG A 5 21.54 -16.80 15.63
N GLY A 6 20.53 -17.28 16.36
CA GLY A 6 19.15 -17.30 15.88
C GLY A 6 18.68 -15.90 15.46
N ARG A 7 17.91 -15.85 14.37
CA ARG A 7 17.29 -14.63 13.84
C ARG A 7 16.60 -13.86 14.98
N PRO A 8 16.93 -12.59 15.24
CA PRO A 8 16.47 -11.89 16.44
C PRO A 8 14.96 -11.66 16.39
N SER A 9 14.19 -12.53 17.04
CA SER A 9 12.73 -12.47 17.11
C SER A 9 12.19 -11.50 18.17
N ALA A 10 13.08 -10.84 18.91
CA ALA A 10 12.74 -9.93 19.99
C ALA A 10 12.40 -8.54 19.44
N PHE A 11 11.16 -8.11 19.67
CA PHE A 11 10.69 -6.77 19.35
C PHE A 11 11.45 -5.73 20.19
N ARG A 12 11.94 -4.66 19.54
CA ARG A 12 12.57 -3.51 20.21
C ARG A 12 11.77 -2.25 19.91
N LYS A 13 11.55 -1.40 20.91
CA LYS A 13 10.80 -0.13 20.75
C LYS A 13 11.41 0.80 19.69
N GLU A 14 12.72 0.73 19.47
CA GLU A 14 13.41 1.48 18.41
C GLU A 14 12.91 1.12 16.99
N MET A 15 12.45 -0.12 16.78
CA MET A 15 11.90 -0.57 15.52
C MET A 15 10.61 0.15 15.15
N VAL A 16 9.88 0.71 16.14
CA VAL A 16 8.66 1.50 15.90
C VAL A 16 8.98 2.75 15.08
N LYS A 17 10.01 3.51 15.48
CA LYS A 17 10.45 4.72 14.75
C LYS A 17 11.03 4.39 13.38
N GLN A 18 11.69 3.24 13.24
CA GLN A 18 12.24 2.79 11.96
C GLN A 18 11.10 2.36 11.02
N ALA A 19 10.11 1.63 11.51
CA ALA A 19 8.95 1.19 10.75
C ALA A 19 8.08 2.37 10.30
N GLU A 20 7.89 3.38 11.14
CA GLU A 20 7.20 4.63 10.76
C GLU A 20 7.88 5.30 9.56
N LYS A 21 9.22 5.45 9.60
CA LYS A 21 9.99 6.04 8.49
C LYS A 21 9.92 5.19 7.23
N LEU A 22 10.03 3.87 7.35
CA LEU A 22 9.95 2.96 6.21
C LEU A 22 8.55 2.96 5.58
N CYS A 23 7.49 2.98 6.39
CA CYS A 23 6.13 3.18 5.92
C CYS A 23 5.94 4.53 5.24
N ALA A 24 6.51 5.61 5.79
CA ALA A 24 6.47 6.92 5.15
C ALA A 24 7.23 6.94 3.81
N LEU A 25 8.16 6.01 3.57
CA LEU A 25 8.83 5.83 2.27
C LEU A 25 8.06 4.90 1.32
N GLY A 26 6.94 4.32 1.76
CA GLY A 26 6.12 3.41 0.96
C GLY A 26 6.56 1.94 1.00
N ALA A 27 7.41 1.56 1.96
CA ALA A 27 7.86 0.17 2.09
C ALA A 27 6.69 -0.77 2.44
N THR A 28 6.66 -1.93 1.79
CA THR A 28 5.68 -2.99 2.04
C THR A 28 5.98 -3.75 3.34
N ASP A 29 4.97 -4.43 3.89
CA ASP A 29 5.12 -5.28 5.10
C ASP A 29 6.20 -6.36 4.90
N GLN A 30 6.43 -6.82 3.66
CA GLN A 30 7.46 -7.79 3.31
C GLN A 30 8.86 -7.16 3.30
N GLU A 31 9.04 -6.01 2.65
CA GLU A 31 10.31 -5.28 2.64
C GLU A 31 10.72 -4.82 4.04
N MET A 32 9.74 -4.47 4.89
CA MET A 32 9.99 -4.15 6.30
C MET A 32 10.43 -5.39 7.09
N ALA A 33 9.79 -6.54 6.88
CA ALA A 33 10.21 -7.80 7.52
C ALA A 33 11.64 -8.18 7.13
N ASP A 34 12.00 -7.99 5.86
CA ASP A 34 13.36 -8.19 5.36
C ASP A 34 14.34 -7.18 5.96
N PHE A 35 13.97 -5.90 6.06
CA PHE A 35 14.79 -4.85 6.69
C PHE A 35 15.11 -5.14 8.16
N PHE A 36 14.13 -5.65 8.93
CA PHE A 36 14.33 -6.02 10.33
C PHE A 36 14.98 -7.39 10.50
N ASP A 37 15.29 -8.08 9.40
CA ASP A 37 15.70 -9.46 9.37
C ASP A 37 14.81 -10.34 10.26
N VAL A 38 13.48 -10.25 10.06
CA VAL A 38 12.49 -11.14 10.70
C VAL A 38 11.59 -11.80 9.68
N ASP A 39 11.03 -12.93 10.07
CA ASP A 39 10.04 -13.61 9.23
C ASP A 39 8.75 -12.76 9.18
N VAL A 40 8.08 -12.74 8.03
CA VAL A 40 6.84 -11.98 7.83
C VAL A 40 5.79 -12.37 8.87
N ARG A 41 5.72 -13.63 9.29
CA ARG A 41 4.81 -14.09 10.35
C ARG A 41 5.17 -13.50 11.71
N THR A 42 6.45 -13.30 11.98
CA THR A 42 6.93 -12.61 13.20
C THR A 42 6.60 -11.13 13.16
N PHE A 43 6.72 -10.50 11.99
CA PHE A 43 6.31 -9.11 11.78
C PHE A 43 4.80 -8.91 12.01
N TYR A 44 3.95 -9.81 11.49
CA TYR A 44 2.51 -9.80 11.78
C TYR A 44 2.20 -10.01 13.26
N ARG A 45 2.96 -10.88 13.95
CA ARG A 45 2.82 -11.07 15.39
C ARG A 45 3.15 -9.79 16.15
N TRP A 46 4.19 -9.06 15.76
CA TRP A 46 4.53 -7.76 16.37
C TRP A 46 3.44 -6.72 16.18
N LYS A 47 2.84 -6.67 14.98
CA LYS A 47 1.70 -5.80 14.66
C LYS A 47 0.47 -6.08 15.53
N ASN A 48 0.21 -7.35 15.84
CA ASN A 48 -0.93 -7.74 16.67
C ASN A 48 -0.64 -7.60 18.18
N ALA A 49 0.62 -7.76 18.59
CA ALA A 49 1.00 -7.73 20.00
C ALA A 49 1.36 -6.34 20.53
N ASN A 50 1.69 -5.37 19.66
CA ASN A 50 2.10 -4.02 20.06
C ASN A 50 1.25 -2.97 19.35
N GLU A 51 0.39 -2.28 20.11
CA GLU A 51 -0.46 -1.21 19.59
C GLU A 51 0.35 -0.02 19.05
N ASP A 52 1.44 0.38 19.73
CA ASP A 52 2.33 1.45 19.28
C ASP A 52 2.93 1.17 17.90
N PHE A 53 3.31 -0.08 17.64
CA PHE A 53 3.86 -0.50 16.35
C PHE A 53 2.78 -0.48 15.26
N CYS A 54 1.58 -0.98 15.58
CA CYS A 54 0.44 -0.91 14.67
C CYS A 54 0.07 0.53 14.32
N GLN A 55 0.09 1.43 15.31
CA GLN A 55 -0.22 2.84 15.12
C GLN A 55 0.85 3.54 14.28
N ALA A 56 2.13 3.28 14.52
CA ALA A 56 3.23 3.81 13.72
C ALA A 56 3.13 3.39 12.24
N LEU A 57 2.75 2.13 11.97
CA LEU A 57 2.51 1.66 10.60
C LEU A 57 1.32 2.37 9.94
N LYS A 58 0.23 2.64 10.69
CA LYS A 58 -0.94 3.36 10.17
C LYS A 58 -0.60 4.82 9.82
N VAL A 59 0.08 5.53 10.72
CA VAL A 59 0.49 6.93 10.51
C VAL A 59 1.48 7.04 9.35
N GLY A 60 2.47 6.14 9.30
CA GLY A 60 3.43 6.12 8.18
C GLY A 60 2.77 5.84 6.84
N LYS A 61 1.76 4.96 6.80
CA LYS A 61 0.99 4.66 5.58
C LYS A 61 0.13 5.85 5.14
N GLN A 62 -0.49 6.57 6.07
CA GLN A 62 -1.23 7.79 5.74
C GLN A 62 -0.37 8.83 5.03
N ALA A 63 0.88 9.04 5.48
CA ALA A 63 1.80 9.96 4.81
C ALA A 63 2.21 9.49 3.40
N ALA A 64 2.31 8.18 3.18
CA ALA A 64 2.56 7.61 1.85
C ALA A 64 1.34 7.74 0.94
N ASP A 65 0.15 7.47 1.47
CA ASP A 65 -1.13 7.62 0.77
C ASP A 65 -1.35 9.10 0.38
N GLU A 66 -1.10 10.05 1.27
CA GLU A 66 -1.17 11.50 0.99
C GLU A 66 -0.21 11.92 -0.14
N ARG A 67 0.97 11.31 -0.24
CA ARG A 67 1.89 11.58 -1.36
C ARG A 67 1.37 11.01 -2.67
N VAL A 68 0.82 9.80 -2.66
CA VAL A 68 0.18 9.21 -3.84
C VAL A 68 -1.01 10.07 -4.26
N GLU A 69 -1.84 10.53 -3.33
CA GLU A 69 -2.95 11.44 -3.60
C GLU A 69 -2.47 12.77 -4.21
N ARG A 70 -1.39 13.35 -3.67
CA ARG A 70 -0.79 14.58 -4.22
C ARG A 70 -0.25 14.37 -5.63
N SER A 71 0.47 13.27 -5.87
CA SER A 71 0.99 12.92 -7.19
C SER A 71 -0.12 12.60 -8.19
N LEU A 72 -1.18 11.89 -7.75
CA LEU A 72 -2.35 11.59 -8.55
C LEU A 72 -3.11 12.88 -8.90
N TYR A 73 -3.24 13.80 -7.96
CA TYR A 73 -3.82 15.12 -8.19
C TYR A 73 -3.00 15.92 -9.21
N MET A 74 -1.67 15.97 -9.06
CA MET A 74 -0.79 16.62 -10.03
C MET A 74 -0.94 16.01 -11.43
N LYS A 75 -0.98 14.67 -11.52
CA LYS A 75 -1.29 13.97 -12.79
C LYS A 75 -2.67 14.29 -13.33
N ALA A 76 -3.70 14.44 -12.47
CA ALA A 76 -5.07 14.72 -12.89
C ALA A 76 -5.25 16.16 -13.38
N ILE A 77 -4.49 17.13 -12.88
CA ILE A 77 -4.54 18.54 -13.36
C ILE A 77 -3.54 18.84 -14.48
N GLY A 78 -2.54 17.98 -14.65
CA GLY A 78 -1.36 18.25 -15.47
C GLY A 78 -0.37 19.18 -14.73
N TYR A 79 0.92 18.88 -14.84
CA TYR A 79 1.95 19.66 -14.15
C TYR A 79 3.14 19.92 -15.07
N GLU A 80 3.90 20.95 -14.73
CA GLU A 80 5.15 21.27 -15.41
C GLU A 80 6.31 20.71 -14.57
N GLN A 81 7.21 20.00 -15.22
CA GLN A 81 8.43 19.47 -14.62
C GLN A 81 9.63 20.00 -15.39
N ASP A 82 10.61 20.52 -14.66
CA ASP A 82 11.89 20.88 -15.24
C ASP A 82 12.67 19.59 -15.53
N GLU A 83 12.85 19.28 -16.81
CA GLU A 83 13.62 18.15 -17.31
C GLU A 83 14.88 18.65 -18.00
N THR A 84 15.97 17.89 -17.89
CA THR A 84 17.19 18.18 -18.64
C THR A 84 17.35 17.14 -19.72
N LYS A 85 17.25 17.56 -20.99
CA LYS A 85 17.60 16.67 -22.10
C LYS A 85 19.11 16.69 -22.29
N ILE A 86 19.70 15.50 -22.35
CA ILE A 86 21.12 15.30 -22.60
C ILE A 86 21.27 14.97 -24.08
N PHE A 87 21.98 15.82 -24.81
CA PHE A 87 22.30 15.57 -26.21
C PHE A 87 23.81 15.38 -26.37
N MET A 88 24.21 14.42 -27.20
CA MET A 88 25.59 14.22 -27.62
C MET A 88 25.70 14.52 -29.13
N PRO A 89 26.11 15.74 -29.53
CA PRO A 89 26.35 16.05 -30.94
C PRO A 89 27.48 15.20 -31.51
N ALA A 90 27.38 14.83 -32.79
CA ALA A 90 28.45 14.11 -33.47
C ALA A 90 29.72 14.98 -33.51
N GLY A 91 30.78 14.51 -32.83
CA GLY A 91 32.07 15.22 -32.72
C GLY A 91 32.26 16.04 -31.43
N ALA A 92 31.32 16.03 -30.48
CA ALA A 92 31.49 16.71 -29.19
C ALA A 92 32.25 15.84 -28.18
N GLU A 93 33.20 16.43 -27.44
CA GLU A 93 33.93 15.75 -26.35
C GLU A 93 33.10 15.58 -25.07
N GLN A 94 32.04 16.38 -24.86
CA GLN A 94 31.20 16.32 -23.66
C GLN A 94 29.70 16.44 -23.96
N PRO A 95 28.82 15.85 -23.13
CA PRO A 95 27.37 15.96 -23.27
C PRO A 95 26.88 17.39 -23.02
N VAL A 96 25.94 17.85 -23.84
CA VAL A 96 25.27 19.15 -23.66
C VAL A 96 23.97 18.94 -22.90
N TYR A 97 23.83 19.65 -21.78
CA TYR A 97 22.64 19.65 -20.92
C TYR A 97 21.77 20.86 -21.28
N ALA A 98 20.59 20.61 -21.85
CA ALA A 98 19.61 21.67 -22.12
C ALA A 98 18.45 21.57 -21.11
N PRO A 99 18.32 22.52 -20.17
CA PRO A 99 17.16 22.57 -19.29
C PRO A 99 15.92 22.95 -20.12
N TYR A 100 14.86 22.17 -19.98
CA TYR A 100 13.59 22.38 -20.65
C TYR A 100 12.44 22.11 -19.68
N ARG A 101 11.36 22.90 -19.81
CA ARG A 101 10.18 22.75 -18.98
C ARG A 101 9.17 21.86 -19.68
N ALA A 102 9.13 20.59 -19.29
CA ALA A 102 8.22 19.61 -19.84
C ALA A 102 6.81 19.81 -19.27
N LYS A 103 5.85 20.11 -20.15
CA LYS A 103 4.44 20.17 -19.78
C LYS A 103 3.84 18.77 -19.88
N ILE A 104 3.54 18.17 -18.72
CA ILE A 104 2.88 16.87 -18.65
C ILE A 104 1.37 17.10 -18.70
N ALA A 105 0.74 16.54 -19.73
CA ALA A 105 -0.70 16.63 -19.91
C ALA A 105 -1.44 15.87 -18.80
N PRO A 106 -2.69 16.28 -18.48
CA PRO A 106 -3.53 15.56 -17.54
C PRO A 106 -3.74 14.09 -17.94
N ASP A 107 -3.57 13.17 -16.99
CA ASP A 107 -3.86 11.75 -17.17
C ASP A 107 -5.37 11.51 -16.96
N THR A 108 -6.06 11.11 -18.02
CA THR A 108 -7.51 10.87 -18.00
C THR A 108 -7.92 9.76 -17.04
N THR A 109 -7.07 8.76 -16.84
CA THR A 109 -7.33 7.65 -15.89
C THR A 109 -7.25 8.16 -14.46
N ALA A 110 -6.26 8.99 -14.15
CA ALA A 110 -6.14 9.65 -12.84
C ALA A 110 -7.37 10.54 -12.55
N CYS A 111 -7.85 11.28 -13.55
CA CYS A 111 -9.09 12.07 -13.43
C CYS A 111 -10.31 11.20 -13.11
N ILE A 112 -10.48 10.07 -13.80
CA ILE A 112 -11.62 9.14 -13.58
C ILE A 112 -11.60 8.59 -12.15
N PHE A 113 -10.45 8.10 -11.67
CA PHE A 113 -10.34 7.59 -10.30
C PHE A 113 -10.60 8.68 -9.26
N TRP A 114 -10.07 9.88 -9.47
CA TRP A 114 -10.29 11.02 -8.59
C TRP A 114 -11.79 11.39 -8.48
N LEU A 115 -12.48 11.44 -9.61
CA LEU A 115 -13.90 11.78 -9.67
C LEU A 115 -14.77 10.68 -9.05
N LYS A 116 -14.44 9.40 -9.27
CA LYS A 116 -15.09 8.26 -8.61
C LYS A 116 -14.98 8.32 -7.08
N ASN A 117 -13.84 8.79 -6.56
CA ASN A 117 -13.60 8.89 -5.12
C ASN A 117 -14.25 10.13 -4.48
N ARG A 118 -14.19 11.31 -5.13
CA ARG A 118 -14.72 12.57 -4.55
C ARG A 118 -16.16 12.92 -4.95
N LYS A 119 -16.64 12.43 -6.09
CA LYS A 119 -18.02 12.59 -6.57
C LYS A 119 -18.65 11.23 -6.90
N PRO A 120 -18.74 10.31 -5.91
CA PRO A 120 -19.22 8.95 -6.15
C PRO A 120 -20.68 8.92 -6.63
N LYS A 121 -21.50 9.91 -6.28
CA LYS A 121 -22.89 9.98 -6.75
C LYS A 121 -23.02 10.13 -8.27
N ASP A 122 -22.08 10.86 -8.89
CA ASP A 122 -22.16 11.20 -10.31
C ASP A 122 -21.24 10.32 -11.17
N TRP A 123 -20.19 9.72 -10.58
CA TRP A 123 -19.12 9.03 -11.32
C TRP A 123 -18.93 7.56 -10.97
N ARG A 124 -19.52 7.04 -9.89
CA ARG A 124 -19.39 5.62 -9.54
C ARG A 124 -20.10 4.77 -10.59
N ASP A 125 -19.44 3.69 -11.02
CA ASP A 125 -20.03 2.75 -11.96
C ASP A 125 -21.30 2.14 -11.33
N LYS A 126 -22.41 2.22 -12.05
CA LYS A 126 -23.67 1.59 -11.65
C LYS A 126 -23.62 0.14 -12.12
N GLN A 127 -23.62 -0.80 -11.18
CA GLN A 127 -23.84 -2.21 -11.49
C GLN A 127 -25.32 -2.53 -11.28
N GLU A 128 -26.04 -2.80 -12.37
CA GLU A 128 -27.37 -3.39 -12.30
C GLU A 128 -27.19 -4.91 -12.36
N VAL A 129 -27.45 -5.56 -11.23
CA VAL A 129 -27.38 -7.02 -11.10
C VAL A 129 -28.81 -7.54 -11.17
N GLU A 130 -29.20 -8.06 -12.34
CA GLU A 130 -30.46 -8.79 -12.48
C GLU A 130 -30.30 -10.20 -11.94
N HIS A 131 -31.16 -10.56 -10.97
CA HIS A 131 -31.25 -11.93 -10.46
C HIS A 131 -32.27 -12.70 -11.29
N SER A 132 -31.81 -13.46 -12.29
CA SER A 132 -32.63 -14.42 -13.03
C SER A 132 -32.32 -15.84 -12.57
N GLY A 133 -33.02 -16.27 -11.51
CA GLY A 133 -32.94 -17.62 -10.99
C GLY A 133 -34.14 -17.94 -10.12
N GLU A 134 -34.71 -19.14 -10.30
CA GLU A 134 -35.76 -19.67 -9.44
C GLU A 134 -35.15 -19.91 -8.05
N LEU A 135 -35.63 -19.18 -7.03
CA LEU A 135 -35.10 -19.26 -5.68
C LEU A 135 -35.49 -20.60 -5.05
N GLU A 136 -34.58 -21.57 -5.04
CA GLU A 136 -34.75 -22.73 -4.16
C GLU A 136 -34.62 -22.29 -2.70
N PRO A 137 -35.55 -22.69 -1.80
CA PRO A 137 -35.49 -22.32 -0.41
C PRO A 137 -34.22 -22.90 0.23
N LEU A 138 -33.38 -22.01 0.76
CA LEU A 138 -32.16 -22.35 1.48
C LEU A 138 -32.49 -23.29 2.66
N LYS A 139 -32.04 -24.54 2.58
CA LYS A 139 -32.08 -25.47 3.72
C LYS A 139 -31.01 -25.08 4.73
N VAL A 140 -31.38 -24.28 5.73
CA VAL A 140 -30.52 -23.98 6.87
C VAL A 140 -30.46 -25.22 7.77
N VAL A 141 -29.36 -25.98 7.70
CA VAL A 141 -29.10 -27.09 8.61
C VAL A 141 -28.46 -26.52 9.88
N ILE A 142 -29.28 -26.29 10.90
CA ILE A 142 -28.79 -25.94 12.25
C ILE A 142 -28.34 -27.23 12.92
N GLY A 143 -27.03 -27.50 12.89
CA GLY A 143 -26.43 -28.58 13.65
C GLY A 143 -26.50 -28.29 15.14
N ALA A 144 -27.37 -28.98 15.87
CA ALA A 144 -27.41 -28.93 17.32
C ALA A 144 -26.10 -29.51 17.88
N THR A 145 -25.29 -28.67 18.53
CA THR A 145 -24.13 -29.12 19.31
C THR A 145 -24.62 -29.98 20.48
N ARG A 146 -24.21 -31.25 20.49
CA ARG A 146 -24.50 -32.23 21.55
C ARG A 146 -23.98 -31.70 22.90
N PRO A 147 -24.79 -31.65 23.98
CA PRO A 147 -24.26 -31.29 25.28
C PRO A 147 -23.30 -32.38 25.76
N ALA A 148 -22.14 -31.95 26.26
CA ALA A 148 -21.15 -32.83 26.87
C ALA A 148 -21.78 -33.61 28.04
N SER A 149 -21.82 -34.93 27.91
CA SER A 149 -22.13 -35.84 29.01
C SER A 149 -21.05 -35.68 30.08
N LYS A 150 -21.43 -35.13 31.24
CA LYS A 150 -20.61 -35.24 32.45
C LYS A 150 -20.70 -36.68 32.94
N ALA A 151 -19.56 -37.37 32.88
CA ALA A 151 -19.34 -38.66 33.50
C ALA A 151 -18.86 -38.45 34.94
N GLY A 152 -19.32 -39.32 35.85
CA GLY A 152 -18.71 -39.58 37.16
C GLY A 152 -19.26 -38.75 38.31
#